data_AF-A0A485P6C1-F1
#
_entry.id   AF-A0A485P6C1-F1
#
_cell.length_a   1.000
_cell.length_b   1.000
_cell.length_c   1.000
_cell.angle_alpha   90.00
_cell.angle_beta   90.00
_cell.angle_gamma   90.00
#
_symmetry.space_group_name_H-M   'P 1'
#
loop_
_entity.id
_entity.type
_entity.pdbx_description
1 polymer ?
#
loop_
_entity_poly.entity_id
_entity_poly.type
_entity_poly.pdbx_seq_one_letter_code
_entity_poly.pdbx_strand_id
1 'polypeptide(L)'
;MDVRGKKGPVGMPKEATCDHFMCLQQGSECDIWDGQPVCKCKDRCEKEPSFTCASDGLTYYNRCYMDAEACSKGITLAVVTCRHHFTWPNTSPLPPETTVRPTTASPETPGPDMVAPALLNHPVHQSVTVGETVSFLCDVVGRPRPEVTWEKQLEDRENVVMRPNHVRGNVVVTNIAQLVIYNAQPQDAGIYTCTARNAAGVLRADFPLSVVRGGQAAATSESSPNGTAFPTAECLKPPDSEDCGEEQTRWHFDAQANNCVTFTFGHCHRNRNHFETYEACMLACMSGPLAACSLPALQGPCKAYAPRWAYNSQTGQCQSFVYGGCEGNSNNFESREACEESCPFPRGDQRCRACKPRQKLVTSFCRSDFVILGRVSELTEEPDSGRALVTVDEVLKDEKMGLKFLGREPLEVTLLHVDWTCPCPNVTVGETPLIIMGEVDGGMAMLRPDSFVGASSSRRVRKLREVMHKKTCDVLKEFLGLH
;
A
#
# COMPACT_ATOMS: atom_id res chain seq x y z
N MET A 1 -6.98 79.23 1.48
CA MET A 1 -6.21 80.41 1.90
C MET A 1 -6.08 80.37 3.42
N ASP A 2 -4.88 80.36 4.01
CA ASP A 2 -3.63 80.00 3.35
C ASP A 2 -2.68 79.14 4.24
N VAL A 3 -1.39 79.31 4.55
CA VAL A 3 -0.38 80.38 4.37
C VAL A 3 0.89 79.86 3.65
N ARG A 4 0.74 78.80 2.83
CA ARG A 4 1.84 78.21 2.02
C ARG A 4 1.44 77.84 0.58
N GLY A 5 0.54 78.62 -0.02
CA GLY A 5 0.63 79.00 -1.43
C GLY A 5 0.59 77.89 -2.47
N LYS A 6 -0.14 76.79 -2.24
CA LYS A 6 -0.38 75.75 -3.27
C LYS A 6 -1.86 75.51 -3.50
N LYS A 7 -2.36 75.99 -4.64
CA LYS A 7 -3.58 75.44 -5.26
C LYS A 7 -3.22 74.14 -5.97
N GLY A 8 -3.46 72.99 -5.32
CA GLY A 8 -3.70 71.76 -6.06
C GLY A 8 -5.01 71.88 -6.87
N PRO A 9 -5.15 71.19 -8.01
CA PRO A 9 -6.35 71.31 -8.83
C PRO A 9 -7.58 70.74 -8.11
N VAL A 10 -8.69 71.48 -8.16
CA VAL A 10 -10.02 70.95 -7.81
C VAL A 10 -10.48 70.05 -8.96
N GLY A 11 -10.86 68.81 -8.66
CA GLY A 11 -11.33 67.85 -9.66
C GLY A 11 -10.53 66.54 -9.69
N MET A 12 -10.34 65.89 -8.54
CA MET A 12 -10.10 64.45 -8.55
C MET A 12 -11.42 63.75 -8.94
N PRO A 13 -11.41 62.81 -9.91
CA PRO A 13 -12.46 61.81 -9.99
C PRO A 13 -12.56 61.02 -8.68
N LYS A 14 -13.69 60.34 -8.46
CA LYS A 14 -13.91 59.51 -7.27
C LYS A 14 -12.83 58.44 -7.15
N GLU A 15 -12.53 58.05 -5.92
CA GLU A 15 -11.74 56.87 -5.59
C GLU A 15 -12.25 55.67 -6.40
N ALA A 16 -11.33 54.94 -7.05
CA ALA A 16 -11.70 53.78 -7.84
C ALA A 16 -12.11 52.63 -6.93
N THR A 17 -13.40 52.31 -6.87
CA THR A 17 -13.92 51.17 -6.10
C THR A 17 -14.33 50.01 -7.00
N CYS A 18 -14.29 48.80 -6.45
CA CYS A 18 -14.70 47.58 -7.13
C CYS A 18 -16.23 47.39 -7.19
N ASP A 19 -17.01 48.25 -6.51
CA ASP A 19 -18.47 48.09 -6.30
C ASP A 19 -19.29 47.93 -7.60
N HIS A 20 -18.77 48.44 -8.72
CA HIS A 20 -19.39 48.39 -10.04
C HIS A 20 -18.45 47.82 -11.13
N PHE A 21 -17.30 47.26 -10.76
CA PHE A 21 -16.32 46.71 -11.71
C PHE A 21 -16.42 45.18 -11.77
N MET A 22 -17.19 44.67 -12.73
CA MET A 22 -17.41 43.24 -12.92
C MET A 22 -16.30 42.60 -13.74
N CYS A 23 -15.59 41.65 -13.15
CA CYS A 23 -14.61 40.82 -13.84
C CYS A 23 -15.30 39.66 -14.58
N LEU A 24 -15.02 39.55 -15.89
CA LEU A 24 -15.66 38.55 -16.77
C LEU A 24 -14.97 37.18 -16.75
N GLN A 25 -13.74 37.09 -16.23
CA GLN A 25 -12.98 35.85 -16.21
C GLN A 25 -13.32 35.02 -14.97
N GLN A 26 -13.65 33.75 -15.19
CA GLN A 26 -13.88 32.77 -14.13
C GLN A 26 -12.72 32.77 -13.13
N GLY A 27 -13.01 32.83 -11.83
CA GLY A 27 -12.01 32.84 -10.76
C GLY A 27 -11.20 34.13 -10.60
N SER A 28 -11.57 35.21 -11.32
CA SER A 28 -11.01 36.54 -11.08
C SER A 28 -11.87 37.37 -10.12
N GLU A 29 -11.20 38.13 -9.25
CA GLU A 29 -11.79 39.11 -8.36
C GLU A 29 -11.19 40.50 -8.64
N CYS A 30 -11.93 41.55 -8.29
CA CYS A 30 -11.47 42.93 -8.49
C CYS A 30 -10.56 43.34 -7.33
N ASP A 31 -9.38 43.84 -7.67
CA ASP A 31 -8.42 44.45 -6.75
C ASP A 31 -8.02 45.85 -7.27
N ILE A 32 -7.68 46.77 -6.36
CA ILE A 32 -7.35 48.16 -6.72
C ILE A 32 -5.83 48.29 -6.85
N TRP A 33 -5.36 48.52 -8.08
CA TRP A 33 -3.94 48.67 -8.37
C TRP A 33 -3.67 50.03 -9.03
N ASP A 34 -2.72 50.79 -8.46
CA ASP A 34 -2.37 52.17 -8.84
C ASP A 34 -3.58 53.11 -9.04
N GLY A 35 -4.58 52.97 -8.16
CA GLY A 35 -5.80 53.79 -8.20
C GLY A 35 -6.80 53.43 -9.30
N GLN A 36 -6.69 52.23 -9.90
CA GLN A 36 -7.64 51.71 -10.88
C GLN A 36 -8.10 50.28 -10.50
N PRO A 37 -9.32 49.85 -10.86
CA PRO A 37 -9.79 48.51 -10.58
C PRO A 37 -9.23 47.53 -11.64
N VAL A 38 -8.66 46.43 -11.19
CA VAL A 38 -7.99 45.42 -12.03
C VAL A 38 -8.47 44.04 -11.63
N CYS A 39 -8.82 43.20 -12.62
CA CYS A 39 -9.15 41.80 -12.38
C CYS A 39 -7.89 40.99 -12.11
N LYS A 40 -7.81 40.34 -10.95
CA LYS A 40 -6.73 39.41 -10.58
C LYS A 40 -7.30 38.03 -10.29
N CYS A 41 -6.54 37.00 -10.59
CA CYS A 41 -6.90 35.63 -10.22
C CYS A 41 -6.75 35.43 -8.72
N LYS A 42 -7.77 34.83 -8.09
CA LYS A 42 -7.83 34.62 -6.65
C LYS A 42 -6.69 33.70 -6.16
N ASP A 43 -5.81 34.22 -5.30
CA ASP A 43 -4.64 33.47 -4.78
C ASP A 43 -4.96 32.57 -3.58
N ARG A 44 -6.09 32.84 -2.91
CA ARG A 44 -6.48 32.22 -1.63
C ARG A 44 -7.86 31.61 -1.69
N CYS A 45 -7.91 30.30 -1.45
CA CYS A 45 -9.13 29.54 -1.29
C CYS A 45 -9.22 28.93 0.11
N GLU A 46 -10.43 28.58 0.52
CA GLU A 46 -10.69 27.93 1.79
C GLU A 46 -10.06 26.53 1.83
N LYS A 47 -9.62 26.12 3.02
CA LYS A 47 -8.92 24.83 3.24
C LYS A 47 -9.86 23.65 3.49
N GLU A 48 -11.16 23.82 3.27
CA GLU A 48 -12.15 22.76 3.48
C GLU A 48 -12.29 21.93 2.18
N PRO A 49 -12.19 20.58 2.24
CA PRO A 49 -12.18 19.74 1.05
C PRO A 49 -13.60 19.60 0.48
N SER A 50 -13.77 19.98 -0.78
CA SER A 50 -15.06 19.94 -1.48
C SER A 50 -14.83 19.59 -2.95
N PHE A 51 -14.28 18.38 -3.16
CA PHE A 51 -13.67 17.97 -4.43
C PHE A 51 -14.58 18.22 -5.64
N THR A 52 -14.05 18.97 -6.60
CA THR A 52 -14.80 19.48 -7.76
C THR A 52 -14.12 19.00 -9.04
N CYS A 53 -14.82 18.21 -9.85
CA CYS A 53 -14.32 17.76 -11.15
C CYS A 53 -14.65 18.77 -12.26
N ALA A 54 -13.69 18.99 -13.15
CA ALA A 54 -13.74 20.00 -14.20
C ALA A 54 -13.79 19.39 -15.61
N SER A 55 -14.22 20.20 -16.58
CA SER A 55 -14.35 19.81 -18.00
C SER A 55 -13.03 19.50 -18.72
N ASP A 56 -11.88 19.72 -18.08
CA ASP A 56 -10.55 19.27 -18.54
C ASP A 56 -10.24 17.82 -18.13
N GLY A 57 -11.11 17.18 -17.33
CA GLY A 57 -10.92 15.83 -16.79
C GLY A 57 -10.19 15.79 -15.45
N LEU A 58 -9.78 16.94 -14.89
CA LEU A 58 -9.07 17.02 -13.61
C LEU A 58 -10.03 17.17 -12.43
N THR A 59 -9.56 16.76 -11.24
CA THR A 59 -10.26 16.93 -9.97
C THR A 59 -9.52 17.93 -9.09
N TYR A 60 -10.22 18.97 -8.67
CA TYR A 60 -9.69 20.09 -7.89
C TYR A 60 -10.13 19.99 -6.43
N TYR A 61 -9.30 20.46 -5.50
CA TYR A 61 -9.51 20.35 -4.06
C TYR A 61 -10.85 20.95 -3.58
N ASN A 62 -11.22 22.10 -4.16
CA ASN A 62 -12.58 22.62 -4.16
C ASN A 62 -12.82 23.54 -5.36
N ARG A 63 -14.07 23.97 -5.56
CA ARG A 63 -14.48 24.83 -6.68
C ARG A 63 -13.70 26.14 -6.76
N CYS A 64 -13.28 26.71 -5.63
CA CYS A 64 -12.44 27.92 -5.62
C CYS A 64 -11.07 27.66 -6.26
N TYR A 65 -10.39 26.57 -5.92
CA TYR A 65 -9.12 26.19 -6.57
C TYR A 65 -9.30 25.88 -8.07
N MET A 66 -10.44 25.28 -8.42
CA MET A 66 -10.83 25.00 -9.82
C MET A 66 -11.02 26.30 -10.62
N ASP A 67 -11.67 27.30 -10.02
CA ASP A 67 -11.88 28.63 -10.60
C ASP A 67 -10.57 29.43 -10.70
N ALA A 68 -9.74 29.42 -9.66
CA ALA A 68 -8.45 30.10 -9.64
C ALA A 68 -7.47 29.60 -10.71
N GLU A 69 -7.44 28.28 -10.96
CA GLU A 69 -6.60 27.69 -12.01
C GLU A 69 -7.18 27.87 -13.42
N ALA A 70 -8.51 27.94 -13.57
CA ALA A 70 -9.13 28.40 -14.81
C ALA A 70 -8.69 29.84 -15.14
N CYS A 71 -8.71 30.71 -14.12
CA CYS A 71 -8.25 32.08 -14.23
C CYS A 71 -6.78 32.18 -14.63
N SER A 72 -5.87 31.48 -13.92
CA SER A 72 -4.42 31.56 -14.13
C SER A 72 -4.00 31.17 -15.54
N LYS A 73 -4.73 30.25 -16.16
CA LYS A 73 -4.51 29.73 -17.52
C LYS A 73 -5.30 30.47 -18.62
N GLY A 74 -6.18 31.40 -18.27
CA GLY A 74 -7.04 32.10 -19.24
C GLY A 74 -8.09 31.22 -19.91
N ILE A 75 -8.57 30.19 -19.21
CA ILE A 75 -9.54 29.20 -19.72
C ILE A 75 -10.85 29.25 -18.92
N THR A 76 -11.86 28.51 -19.39
CA THR A 76 -13.15 28.36 -18.69
C THR A 76 -13.38 26.87 -18.41
N LEU A 77 -13.67 26.53 -17.16
CA LEU A 77 -13.86 25.15 -16.68
C LEU A 77 -15.28 24.98 -16.11
N ALA A 78 -16.09 24.15 -16.77
CA ALA A 78 -17.39 23.76 -16.23
C ALA A 78 -17.22 22.72 -15.12
N VAL A 79 -18.09 22.73 -14.10
CA VAL A 79 -18.21 21.56 -13.21
C VAL A 79 -18.78 20.42 -14.05
N VAL A 80 -18.14 19.25 -13.99
CA VAL A 80 -18.67 18.01 -14.55
C VAL A 80 -18.87 16.99 -13.44
N THR A 81 -19.75 16.01 -13.66
CA THR A 81 -19.88 14.86 -12.78
C THR A 81 -18.56 14.07 -12.76
N CYS A 82 -17.95 13.91 -11.59
CA CYS A 82 -16.73 13.11 -11.42
C CYS A 82 -16.93 11.69 -11.97
N ARG A 83 -16.08 11.28 -12.93
CA ARG A 83 -16.18 9.96 -13.59
C ARG A 83 -15.88 8.79 -12.65
N HIS A 84 -15.10 9.04 -11.61
CA HIS A 84 -15.01 8.17 -10.44
C HIS A 84 -15.45 8.94 -9.20
N HIS A 85 -16.44 8.42 -8.50
CA HIS A 85 -16.79 8.85 -7.16
C HIS A 85 -15.98 8.00 -6.17
N PHE A 86 -15.14 8.60 -5.34
CA PHE A 86 -14.71 7.97 -4.08
C PHE A 86 -15.85 8.07 -3.06
N THR A 87 -16.99 7.44 -3.38
CA THR A 87 -18.04 7.20 -2.40
C THR A 87 -17.54 6.18 -1.39
N TRP A 88 -17.35 6.63 -0.16
CA TRP A 88 -17.53 5.75 1.00
C TRP A 88 -18.88 5.05 0.88
N PRO A 89 -19.02 3.79 1.34
CA PRO A 89 -20.19 2.96 1.07
C PRO A 89 -21.46 3.58 1.65
N ASN A 90 -22.29 4.20 0.80
CA ASN A 90 -23.59 4.73 1.18
C ASN A 90 -24.64 3.62 1.19
N THR A 91 -24.52 2.70 2.16
CA THR A 91 -25.51 1.67 2.45
C THR A 91 -26.46 2.09 3.58
N SER A 92 -26.96 3.34 3.50
CA SER A 92 -28.23 3.71 4.13
C SER A 92 -29.36 3.41 3.14
N PRO A 93 -30.22 2.39 3.37
CA PRO A 93 -31.32 2.10 2.46
C PRO A 93 -32.38 3.21 2.49
N LEU A 94 -33.03 3.45 1.34
CA LEU A 94 -34.22 4.29 1.27
C LEU A 94 -35.35 3.68 2.12
N PRO A 95 -36.20 4.49 2.78
CA PRO A 95 -37.31 3.98 3.56
C PRO A 95 -38.37 3.35 2.63
N PRO A 96 -38.89 2.15 2.94
CA PRO A 96 -40.00 1.57 2.20
C PRO A 96 -41.31 2.33 2.49
N GLU A 97 -42.15 2.51 1.48
CA GLU A 97 -43.48 3.07 1.69
C GLU A 97 -44.37 2.15 2.54
N THR A 98 -45.09 2.76 3.48
CA THR A 98 -46.33 2.29 4.11
C THR A 98 -46.51 0.78 4.34
N THR A 99 -46.19 0.33 5.55
CA THR A 99 -46.95 -0.79 6.19
C THR A 99 -47.46 -0.37 7.57
N VAL A 100 -48.60 -0.92 7.98
CA VAL A 100 -49.47 -0.32 9.01
C VAL A 100 -49.45 -1.11 10.32
N ARG A 101 -48.64 -0.66 11.30
CA ARG A 101 -48.97 -0.56 12.74
C ARG A 101 -47.75 -0.13 13.58
N PRO A 102 -47.96 0.48 14.77
CA PRO A 102 -46.88 0.87 15.66
C PRO A 102 -46.44 -0.26 16.59
N THR A 103 -45.14 -0.35 16.86
CA THR A 103 -44.57 -1.08 18.01
C THR A 103 -43.58 -0.16 18.72
N THR A 104 -43.79 0.02 20.03
CA THR A 104 -43.04 0.97 20.86
C THR A 104 -41.62 0.52 21.15
N ALA A 105 -40.62 1.38 20.89
CA ALA A 105 -39.26 1.27 21.41
C ALA A 105 -38.67 2.67 21.65
N SER A 106 -37.78 2.80 22.64
CA SER A 106 -37.33 4.09 23.19
C SER A 106 -36.13 4.69 22.45
N PRO A 107 -35.94 6.02 22.49
CA PRO A 107 -34.73 6.67 22.00
C PRO A 107 -33.64 6.71 23.08
N GLU A 108 -32.47 6.13 22.79
CA GLU A 108 -31.21 6.52 23.43
C GLU A 108 -30.23 7.02 22.35
N THR A 109 -29.99 8.32 22.35
CA THR A 109 -29.08 8.99 21.40
C THR A 109 -27.63 8.82 21.88
N PRO A 110 -26.70 8.27 21.07
CA PRO A 110 -25.28 8.31 21.40
C PRO A 110 -24.79 9.75 21.46
N GLY A 111 -24.11 10.11 22.55
CA GLY A 111 -23.51 11.44 22.73
C GLY A 111 -22.25 11.67 21.87
N PRO A 112 -21.78 12.92 21.77
CA PRO A 112 -20.65 13.31 20.92
C PRO A 112 -19.28 12.80 21.39
N ASP A 113 -18.32 12.83 20.47
CA ASP A 113 -16.87 12.80 20.70
C ASP A 113 -16.29 11.60 21.48
N MET A 114 -16.66 10.38 21.08
CA MET A 114 -15.89 9.20 21.43
C MET A 114 -14.58 9.14 20.61
N VAL A 115 -13.45 8.92 21.27
CA VAL A 115 -12.09 8.94 20.69
C VAL A 115 -11.40 7.62 21.00
N ALA A 116 -10.94 6.90 19.98
CA ALA A 116 -10.27 5.61 20.12
C ALA A 116 -8.96 5.70 20.92
N PRO A 117 -8.46 4.60 21.52
CA PRO A 117 -7.24 4.64 22.32
C PRO A 117 -6.00 4.89 21.45
N ALA A 118 -5.10 5.77 21.90
CA ALA A 118 -3.81 6.05 21.27
C ALA A 118 -2.68 6.10 22.32
N LEU A 119 -1.48 5.66 21.95
CA LEU A 119 -0.28 5.77 22.80
C LEU A 119 0.27 7.20 22.77
N LEU A 120 0.67 7.70 23.95
CA LEU A 120 1.36 8.99 24.07
C LEU A 120 2.89 8.83 23.96
N ASN A 121 3.41 7.68 24.38
CA ASN A 121 4.83 7.33 24.35
C ASN A 121 5.05 6.01 23.59
N HIS A 122 6.20 5.87 22.93
CA HIS A 122 6.54 4.66 22.18
C HIS A 122 6.94 3.52 23.15
N PRO A 123 6.60 2.25 22.85
CA PRO A 123 7.12 1.12 23.60
C PRO A 123 8.64 1.02 23.48
N VAL A 124 9.31 0.70 24.59
CA VAL A 124 10.76 0.51 24.66
C VAL A 124 11.04 -0.85 25.27
N HIS A 125 11.97 -1.61 24.68
CA HIS A 125 12.43 -2.87 25.24
C HIS A 125 13.28 -2.62 26.50
N GLN A 126 13.27 -3.53 27.46
CA GLN A 126 14.16 -3.47 28.63
C GLN A 126 15.00 -4.73 28.76
N SER A 127 16.22 -4.55 29.26
CA SER A 127 17.12 -5.63 29.65
C SER A 127 17.55 -5.38 31.09
N VAL A 128 17.31 -6.33 31.99
CA VAL A 128 17.64 -6.23 33.42
C VAL A 128 18.40 -7.46 33.88
N THR A 129 19.10 -7.37 35.01
CA THR A 129 19.73 -8.52 35.64
C THR A 129 18.76 -9.30 36.53
N VAL A 130 18.99 -10.61 36.69
CA VAL A 130 18.19 -11.46 37.58
C VAL A 130 18.16 -10.88 39.00
N GLY A 131 16.95 -10.66 39.53
CA GLY A 131 16.70 -10.08 40.84
C GLY A 131 16.33 -8.58 40.84
N GLU A 132 16.50 -7.87 39.73
CA GLU A 132 16.04 -6.48 39.62
C GLU A 132 14.51 -6.37 39.49
N THR A 133 13.98 -5.15 39.60
CA THR A 133 12.53 -4.89 39.44
C THR A 133 12.28 -4.10 38.17
N VAL A 134 11.48 -4.68 37.26
CA VAL A 134 11.10 -4.08 35.97
C VAL A 134 9.83 -3.26 36.15
N SER A 135 9.68 -2.17 35.38
CA SER A 135 8.35 -1.61 35.14
C SER A 135 8.16 -1.13 33.71
N PHE A 136 7.01 -1.41 33.11
CA PHE A 136 6.56 -0.88 31.83
C PHE A 136 5.29 -0.04 32.02
N LEU A 137 5.19 1.10 31.34
CA LEU A 137 4.03 1.99 31.40
C LEU A 137 3.32 2.03 30.05
N CYS A 138 2.07 1.56 30.00
CA CYS A 138 1.22 1.69 28.82
C CYS A 138 0.50 3.04 28.87
N ASP A 139 1.21 4.09 28.46
CA ASP A 139 0.73 5.48 28.51
C ASP A 139 -0.22 5.78 27.35
N VAL A 140 -1.53 5.79 27.64
CA VAL A 140 -2.60 5.83 26.62
C VAL A 140 -3.68 6.87 26.90
N VAL A 141 -4.12 7.55 25.84
CA VAL A 141 -5.22 8.52 25.84
C VAL A 141 -6.43 7.98 25.07
N GLY A 142 -7.64 8.42 25.42
CA GLY A 142 -8.89 8.02 24.74
C GLY A 142 -10.14 8.56 25.45
N ARG A 143 -11.29 8.55 24.76
CA ARG A 143 -12.60 9.00 25.31
C ARG A 143 -13.71 8.00 24.97
N PRO A 144 -14.41 7.38 25.95
CA PRO A 144 -14.10 7.35 27.38
C PRO A 144 -12.68 6.86 27.69
N ARG A 145 -12.17 7.11 28.90
CA ARG A 145 -10.83 6.65 29.32
C ARG A 145 -10.74 5.13 29.10
N PRO A 146 -9.70 4.61 28.42
CA PRO A 146 -9.59 3.19 28.15
C PRO A 146 -9.33 2.37 29.42
N GLU A 147 -9.95 1.18 29.49
CA GLU A 147 -9.48 0.10 30.35
C GLU A 147 -8.20 -0.47 29.73
N VAL A 148 -7.16 -0.68 30.53
CA VAL A 148 -5.89 -1.26 30.08
C VAL A 148 -5.64 -2.58 30.81
N THR A 149 -5.34 -3.60 30.03
CA THR A 149 -4.97 -4.93 30.51
C THR A 149 -3.67 -5.36 29.86
N TRP A 150 -2.83 -6.10 30.58
CA TRP A 150 -1.58 -6.64 30.07
C TRP A 150 -1.70 -8.14 29.80
N GLU A 151 -0.96 -8.67 28.84
CA GLU A 151 -0.79 -10.10 28.60
C GLU A 151 0.70 -10.40 28.32
N LYS A 152 1.19 -11.57 28.74
CA LYS A 152 2.50 -12.07 28.29
C LYS A 152 2.23 -13.01 27.13
N GLN A 153 2.88 -12.80 25.98
CA GLN A 153 2.78 -13.70 24.84
C GLN A 153 3.42 -15.05 25.18
N LEU A 154 2.75 -16.15 24.80
CA LEU A 154 3.18 -17.54 25.01
C LEU A 154 2.87 -18.33 23.74
N GLU A 155 3.83 -19.09 23.23
CA GLU A 155 3.66 -19.83 21.96
C GLU A 155 2.68 -21.01 22.11
N ASP A 156 2.85 -21.82 23.17
CA ASP A 156 2.10 -23.07 23.39
C ASP A 156 0.91 -22.96 24.38
N ARG A 157 0.53 -21.76 24.84
CA ARG A 157 -0.50 -21.59 25.90
C ARG A 157 -1.34 -20.34 25.71
N GLU A 158 -2.60 -20.37 26.15
CA GLU A 158 -3.48 -19.19 26.16
C GLU A 158 -2.84 -18.02 26.94
N ASN A 159 -2.78 -16.85 26.29
CA ASN A 159 -2.32 -15.60 26.90
C ASN A 159 -3.21 -15.25 28.11
N VAL A 160 -2.61 -15.20 29.30
CA VAL A 160 -3.35 -14.90 30.54
C VAL A 160 -3.42 -13.38 30.77
N VAL A 161 -4.63 -12.82 30.64
CA VAL A 161 -4.90 -11.39 30.79
C VAL A 161 -4.76 -10.95 32.26
N MET A 162 -3.77 -10.10 32.50
CA MET A 162 -3.46 -9.43 33.76
C MET A 162 -4.22 -8.09 33.83
N ARG A 163 -5.17 -7.99 34.76
CA ARG A 163 -5.95 -6.78 35.03
C ARG A 163 -5.34 -5.96 36.18
N PRO A 164 -5.58 -4.63 36.24
CA PRO A 164 -5.20 -3.82 37.39
C PRO A 164 -5.64 -4.43 38.72
N ASN A 165 -4.78 -4.35 39.73
CA ASN A 165 -4.91 -4.95 41.06
C ASN A 165 -4.87 -6.49 41.12
N HIS A 166 -4.65 -7.20 40.00
CA HIS A 166 -4.35 -8.64 40.02
C HIS A 166 -2.84 -8.84 40.21
N VAL A 167 -2.46 -9.55 41.27
CA VAL A 167 -1.08 -10.02 41.51
C VAL A 167 -0.97 -11.46 40.99
N ARG A 168 0.03 -11.74 40.14
CA ARG A 168 0.29 -13.08 39.60
C ARG A 168 1.77 -13.43 39.76
N GLY A 169 2.08 -14.25 40.76
CA GLY A 169 3.46 -14.55 41.13
C GLY A 169 4.18 -13.28 41.58
N ASN A 170 5.22 -12.88 40.86
CA ASN A 170 5.98 -11.65 41.05
C ASN A 170 5.49 -10.46 40.19
N VAL A 171 4.46 -10.64 39.35
CA VAL A 171 3.93 -9.62 38.44
C VAL A 171 2.71 -8.91 39.04
N VAL A 172 2.65 -7.58 38.91
CA VAL A 172 1.56 -6.72 39.39
C VAL A 172 1.20 -5.68 38.32
N VAL A 173 -0.10 -5.46 38.08
CA VAL A 173 -0.57 -4.33 37.24
C VAL A 173 -1.23 -3.27 38.12
N THR A 174 -0.80 -2.01 37.97
CA THR A 174 -1.29 -0.87 38.75
C THR A 174 -2.51 -0.18 38.13
N ASN A 175 -3.16 0.69 38.90
CA ASN A 175 -4.27 1.55 38.45
C ASN A 175 -3.86 2.67 37.45
N ILE A 176 -2.55 2.86 37.23
CA ILE A 176 -2.00 3.77 36.20
C ILE A 176 -1.53 3.02 34.95
N ALA A 177 -2.01 1.79 34.73
CA ALA A 177 -1.66 0.93 33.58
C ALA A 177 -0.18 0.53 33.51
N GLN A 178 0.57 0.65 34.61
CA GLN A 178 1.94 0.18 34.73
C GLN A 178 1.96 -1.30 35.09
N LEU A 179 2.73 -2.11 34.36
CA LEU A 179 3.07 -3.48 34.74
C LEU A 179 4.42 -3.47 35.45
N VAL A 180 4.50 -4.12 36.61
CA VAL A 180 5.69 -4.21 37.47
C VAL A 180 6.02 -5.68 37.71
N ILE A 181 7.30 -6.05 37.59
CA ILE A 181 7.79 -7.42 37.83
C ILE A 181 8.90 -7.32 38.88
N TYR A 182 8.67 -7.88 40.06
CA TYR A 182 9.64 -7.89 41.15
C TYR A 182 10.60 -9.07 41.05
N ASN A 183 11.85 -8.90 41.48
CA ASN A 183 12.84 -9.99 41.56
C ASN A 183 12.90 -10.81 40.26
N ALA A 184 13.09 -10.13 39.12
CA ALA A 184 12.93 -10.69 37.78
C ALA A 184 13.77 -11.96 37.57
N GLN A 185 13.17 -12.98 36.97
CA GLN A 185 13.78 -14.28 36.70
C GLN A 185 13.92 -14.53 35.18
N PRO A 186 14.79 -15.45 34.72
CA PRO A 186 14.95 -15.73 33.28
C PRO A 186 13.64 -16.10 32.58
N GLN A 187 12.75 -16.86 33.23
CA GLN A 187 11.43 -17.22 32.71
C GLN A 187 10.43 -16.06 32.63
N ASP A 188 10.73 -14.90 33.21
CA ASP A 188 9.95 -13.68 33.04
C ASP A 188 10.27 -12.99 31.71
N ALA A 189 11.39 -13.32 31.06
CA ALA A 189 11.74 -12.79 29.74
C ALA A 189 10.67 -13.16 28.68
N GLY A 190 10.36 -12.23 27.78
CA GLY A 190 9.33 -12.37 26.75
C GLY A 190 8.69 -11.05 26.35
N ILE A 191 7.65 -11.12 25.51
CA ILE A 191 6.89 -9.95 25.06
C ILE A 191 5.67 -9.73 25.96
N TYR A 192 5.55 -8.53 26.51
CA TYR A 192 4.39 -8.09 27.28
C TYR A 192 3.54 -7.13 26.43
N THR A 193 2.37 -7.56 26.00
CA THR A 193 1.44 -6.72 25.24
C THR A 193 0.52 -5.97 26.20
N CYS A 194 0.43 -4.64 26.09
CA CYS A 194 -0.68 -3.90 26.67
C CYS A 194 -1.81 -3.78 25.65
N THR A 195 -3.02 -4.17 26.06
CA THR A 195 -4.26 -3.96 25.31
C THR A 195 -5.05 -2.85 26.01
N ALA A 196 -5.31 -1.74 25.31
CA ALA A 196 -6.13 -0.63 25.79
C ALA A 196 -7.46 -0.58 25.01
N ARG A 197 -8.60 -0.51 25.71
CA ARG A 197 -9.94 -0.62 25.11
C ARG A 197 -10.90 0.45 25.64
N ASN A 198 -11.67 1.07 24.76
CA ASN A 198 -12.85 1.86 25.11
C ASN A 198 -14.00 1.62 24.11
N ALA A 199 -15.07 2.42 24.20
CA ALA A 199 -16.24 2.30 23.32
C ALA A 199 -15.96 2.66 21.84
N ALA A 200 -14.87 3.39 21.54
CA ALA A 200 -14.48 3.81 20.20
C ALA A 200 -13.43 2.91 19.53
N GLY A 201 -12.72 2.06 20.28
CA GLY A 201 -11.72 1.18 19.69
C GLY A 201 -10.86 0.40 20.67
N VAL A 202 -9.87 -0.30 20.10
CA VAL A 202 -8.87 -1.11 20.79
C VAL A 202 -7.49 -0.80 20.22
N LEU A 203 -6.51 -0.65 21.10
CA LEU A 203 -5.09 -0.50 20.79
C LEU A 203 -4.31 -1.66 21.41
N ARG A 204 -3.24 -2.10 20.75
CA ARG A 204 -2.25 -3.01 21.31
C ARG A 204 -0.85 -2.45 21.11
N ALA A 205 0.05 -2.72 22.05
CA ALA A 205 1.47 -2.44 21.93
C ALA A 205 2.33 -3.38 22.77
N ASP A 206 3.49 -3.74 22.22
CA ASP A 206 4.36 -4.80 22.71
C ASP A 206 5.61 -4.23 23.39
N PHE A 207 5.92 -4.77 24.57
CA PHE A 207 7.03 -4.36 25.43
C PHE A 207 7.94 -5.57 25.70
N PRO A 208 9.06 -5.73 24.96
CA PRO A 208 9.98 -6.85 25.13
C PRO A 208 10.83 -6.72 26.40
N LEU A 209 10.95 -7.81 27.17
CA LEU A 209 11.75 -7.89 28.38
C LEU A 209 12.82 -8.99 28.29
N SER A 210 14.09 -8.61 28.41
CA SER A 210 15.21 -9.54 28.60
C SER A 210 15.64 -9.58 30.07
N VAL A 211 15.96 -10.77 30.59
CA VAL A 211 16.45 -10.94 31.97
C VAL A 211 17.75 -11.76 31.94
N VAL A 212 18.88 -11.07 32.13
CA VAL A 212 20.23 -11.65 31.99
C VAL A 212 20.82 -12.08 33.33
N ARG A 213 21.65 -13.13 33.34
CA ARG A 213 22.30 -13.58 34.58
C ARG A 213 23.51 -12.70 34.89
N GLY A 214 23.42 -11.91 35.96
CA GLY A 214 24.48 -11.00 36.40
C GLY A 214 25.79 -11.73 36.68
N GLY A 215 26.75 -11.65 35.75
CA GLY A 215 28.02 -12.38 35.82
C GLY A 215 28.77 -12.51 34.49
N GLN A 216 28.09 -12.38 33.33
CA GLN A 216 28.72 -12.47 31.99
C GLN A 216 28.78 -11.14 31.22
N ALA A 217 28.80 -10.00 31.92
CA ALA A 217 28.82 -8.64 31.35
C ALA A 217 30.12 -8.24 30.60
N ALA A 218 30.88 -9.19 30.06
CA ALA A 218 32.16 -8.97 29.37
C ALA A 218 32.59 -10.08 28.37
N ALA A 219 31.76 -11.10 28.08
CA ALA A 219 32.26 -12.35 27.49
C ALA A 219 31.47 -12.97 26.31
N THR A 220 30.43 -12.31 25.78
CA THR A 220 29.70 -12.74 24.55
C THR A 220 29.45 -11.58 23.59
N SER A 221 30.39 -10.65 23.48
CA SER A 221 30.51 -9.82 22.29
C SER A 221 30.99 -10.67 21.10
N GLU A 222 30.10 -11.49 20.51
CA GLU A 222 30.32 -12.10 19.18
C GLU A 222 30.18 -11.08 18.03
N SER A 223 30.45 -9.80 18.31
CA SER A 223 31.24 -9.00 17.38
C SER A 223 32.55 -9.75 17.09
N SER A 224 32.55 -10.53 16.02
CA SER A 224 33.74 -11.23 15.55
C SER A 224 34.89 -10.21 15.39
N PRO A 225 36.16 -10.55 15.72
CA PRO A 225 37.28 -9.59 15.64
C PRO A 225 37.51 -9.01 14.24
N ASN A 226 36.97 -9.64 13.20
CA ASN A 226 36.63 -9.00 11.93
C ASN A 226 35.12 -8.75 11.89
N GLY A 227 34.68 -7.53 11.58
CA GLY A 227 33.28 -7.10 11.59
C GLY A 227 32.41 -7.67 10.46
N THR A 228 32.35 -9.00 10.33
CA THR A 228 31.38 -9.69 9.46
C THR A 228 30.01 -9.69 10.13
N ALA A 229 29.00 -9.16 9.44
CA ALA A 229 27.62 -9.18 9.92
C ALA A 229 27.10 -10.61 10.15
N PHE A 230 26.13 -10.76 11.06
CA PHE A 230 25.50 -12.05 11.35
C PHE A 230 24.81 -12.59 10.09
N PRO A 231 25.00 -13.88 9.71
CA PRO A 231 24.46 -14.38 8.45
C PRO A 231 22.92 -14.42 8.44
N THR A 232 22.29 -13.74 7.48
CA THR A 232 20.82 -13.69 7.36
C THR A 232 20.17 -15.06 7.18
N ALA A 233 20.86 -16.00 6.52
CA ALA A 233 20.43 -17.39 6.37
C ALA A 233 20.40 -18.18 7.70
N GLU A 234 21.04 -17.68 8.75
CA GLU A 234 21.02 -18.27 10.09
C GLU A 234 19.75 -17.86 10.85
N CYS A 235 19.31 -16.61 10.71
CA CYS A 235 18.05 -16.09 11.26
C CYS A 235 16.79 -16.78 10.72
N LEU A 236 16.88 -17.41 9.54
CA LEU A 236 15.77 -18.14 8.91
C LEU A 236 15.66 -19.60 9.37
N LYS A 237 16.52 -20.05 10.30
CA LYS A 237 16.44 -21.40 10.88
C LYS A 237 15.42 -21.45 12.02
N PRO A 238 14.70 -22.57 12.19
CA PRO A 238 13.77 -22.74 13.31
C PRO A 238 14.50 -22.72 14.66
N PRO A 239 13.80 -22.39 15.76
CA PRO A 239 14.36 -22.51 17.10
C PRO A 239 14.80 -23.94 17.44
N ASP A 240 15.87 -24.08 18.22
CA ASP A 240 16.36 -25.37 18.73
C ASP A 240 15.46 -25.86 19.88
N SER A 241 14.29 -26.40 19.53
CA SER A 241 13.20 -26.82 20.45
C SER A 241 13.23 -28.29 20.88
N GLU A 242 14.30 -29.03 20.59
CA GLU A 242 14.51 -30.36 21.18
C GLU A 242 15.07 -30.25 22.60
N ASP A 243 14.55 -31.05 23.53
CA ASP A 243 15.05 -31.14 24.90
C ASP A 243 16.37 -31.94 24.93
N CYS A 244 17.49 -31.23 25.13
CA CYS A 244 18.81 -31.82 25.40
C CYS A 244 19.34 -31.51 26.82
N GLY A 245 18.55 -30.93 27.75
CA GLY A 245 19.06 -30.58 29.09
C GLY A 245 18.36 -29.41 29.82
N GLU A 246 19.16 -28.54 30.46
CA GLU A 246 18.63 -27.44 31.28
C GLU A 246 17.79 -26.44 30.45
N GLU A 247 16.53 -26.23 30.84
CA GLU A 247 15.64 -25.26 30.19
C GLU A 247 16.14 -23.81 30.41
N GLN A 248 16.61 -23.14 29.34
CA GLN A 248 16.88 -21.70 29.36
C GLN A 248 15.97 -20.94 28.39
N THR A 249 15.25 -19.93 28.88
CA THR A 249 14.55 -18.97 28.01
C THR A 249 15.57 -18.18 27.18
N ARG A 250 15.42 -18.20 25.86
CA ARG A 250 16.24 -17.46 24.88
C ARG A 250 15.33 -16.76 23.87
N TRP A 251 15.88 -15.78 23.17
CA TRP A 251 15.22 -15.13 22.03
C TRP A 251 15.63 -15.81 20.72
N HIS A 252 14.72 -15.99 19.78
CA HIS A 252 15.03 -16.25 18.37
C HIS A 252 14.28 -15.28 17.47
N PHE A 253 14.77 -15.07 16.25
CA PHE A 253 13.99 -14.40 15.22
C PHE A 253 12.96 -15.38 14.67
N ASP A 254 11.68 -15.02 14.69
CA ASP A 254 10.64 -15.69 13.91
C ASP A 254 10.37 -14.90 12.63
N ALA A 255 10.50 -15.60 11.50
CA ALA A 255 10.23 -15.04 10.18
C ALA A 255 8.72 -14.89 9.87
N GLN A 256 7.82 -15.52 10.64
CA GLN A 256 6.37 -15.37 10.46
C GLN A 256 5.84 -14.11 11.18
N ALA A 257 6.23 -13.91 12.43
CA ALA A 257 6.00 -12.67 13.18
C ALA A 257 6.87 -11.49 12.69
N ASN A 258 7.96 -11.77 11.95
CA ASN A 258 9.02 -10.82 11.58
C ASN A 258 9.50 -10.02 12.82
N ASN A 259 9.74 -10.74 13.90
CA ASN A 259 10.06 -10.20 15.22
C ASN A 259 10.91 -11.21 16.00
N CYS A 260 11.61 -10.73 17.03
CA CYS A 260 12.29 -11.61 17.98
C CYS A 260 11.32 -12.05 19.08
N VAL A 261 11.12 -13.36 19.24
CA VAL A 261 10.22 -13.99 20.22
C VAL A 261 10.99 -14.92 21.16
N THR A 262 10.41 -15.30 22.31
CA THR A 262 11.08 -16.13 23.33
C THR A 262 10.65 -17.58 23.31
N PHE A 263 11.63 -18.48 23.24
CA PHE A 263 11.46 -19.93 23.28
C PHE A 263 12.25 -20.57 24.43
N THR A 264 11.97 -21.85 24.73
CA THR A 264 12.79 -22.68 25.62
C THR A 264 13.92 -23.32 24.81
N PHE A 265 15.17 -22.92 25.07
CA PHE A 265 16.35 -23.45 24.40
C PHE A 265 16.92 -24.64 25.16
N GLY A 266 16.94 -25.82 24.51
CA GLY A 266 17.45 -27.06 25.10
C GLY A 266 18.97 -27.25 25.03
N HIS A 267 19.76 -26.21 24.73
CA HIS A 267 21.23 -26.27 24.62
C HIS A 267 21.82 -27.22 23.56
N CYS A 268 21.01 -27.67 22.59
CA CYS A 268 21.47 -28.59 21.53
C CYS A 268 22.44 -27.96 20.49
N HIS A 269 22.61 -26.62 20.48
CA HIS A 269 23.55 -25.84 19.66
C HIS A 269 23.59 -26.21 18.14
N ARG A 270 22.44 -26.53 17.53
CA ARG A 270 22.38 -26.92 16.11
C ARG A 270 22.32 -25.71 15.18
N ASN A 271 21.85 -24.57 15.67
CA ASN A 271 21.83 -23.31 14.95
C ASN A 271 22.14 -22.11 15.86
N ARG A 272 22.40 -20.93 15.28
CA ARG A 272 22.72 -19.69 16.02
C ARG A 272 21.57 -18.68 16.10
N ASN A 273 20.36 -19.03 15.69
CA ASN A 273 19.16 -18.23 15.92
C ASN A 273 18.70 -18.34 17.39
N HIS A 274 19.62 -18.05 18.33
CA HIS A 274 19.38 -18.03 19.76
C HIS A 274 20.21 -16.93 20.43
N PHE A 275 19.54 -16.02 21.13
CA PHE A 275 20.14 -14.80 21.67
C PHE A 275 19.74 -14.63 23.15
N GLU A 276 20.58 -13.96 23.94
CA GLU A 276 20.29 -13.70 25.37
C GLU A 276 19.32 -12.53 25.58
N THR A 277 19.37 -11.52 24.71
CA THR A 277 18.50 -10.35 24.76
C THR A 277 17.73 -10.14 23.47
N TYR A 278 16.57 -9.52 23.58
CA TYR A 278 15.78 -9.02 22.46
C TYR A 278 16.64 -8.11 21.58
N GLU A 279 17.37 -7.16 22.19
CA GLU A 279 18.27 -6.26 21.48
C GLU A 279 19.31 -7.01 20.64
N ALA A 280 19.98 -8.04 21.19
CA ALA A 280 20.97 -8.82 20.45
C ALA A 280 20.35 -9.56 19.25
N CYS A 281 19.13 -10.11 19.41
CA CYS A 281 18.38 -10.73 18.32
C CYS A 281 17.99 -9.69 17.24
N MET A 282 17.48 -8.53 17.65
CA MET A 282 17.10 -7.44 16.74
C MET A 282 18.33 -6.87 16.01
N LEU A 283 19.47 -6.74 16.67
CA LEU A 283 20.72 -6.28 16.04
C LEU A 283 21.28 -7.32 15.05
N ALA A 284 21.22 -8.61 15.39
CA ALA A 284 21.72 -9.70 14.54
C ALA A 284 20.82 -9.97 13.32
N CYS A 285 19.50 -9.98 13.52
CA CYS A 285 18.54 -10.42 12.50
C CYS A 285 17.68 -9.32 11.89
N MET A 286 17.58 -8.13 12.51
CA MET A 286 16.81 -7.01 11.97
C MET A 286 17.64 -5.76 11.63
N SER A 287 18.78 -5.48 12.28
CA SER A 287 19.67 -4.36 11.90
C SER A 287 20.56 -4.63 10.67
N GLY A 288 20.26 -5.69 9.92
CA GLY A 288 20.41 -5.64 8.47
C GLY A 288 19.41 -4.66 7.83
N PRO A 289 19.23 -4.71 6.50
CA PRO A 289 18.23 -3.86 5.83
C PRO A 289 16.77 -4.11 6.27
N LEU A 290 16.47 -5.26 6.90
CA LEU A 290 15.13 -5.66 7.34
C LEU A 290 14.45 -4.64 8.29
N ALA A 291 15.20 -3.94 9.15
CA ALA A 291 14.66 -2.88 10.01
C ALA A 291 14.27 -1.60 9.25
N ALA A 292 14.81 -1.35 8.05
CA ALA A 292 14.31 -0.29 7.19
C ALA A 292 12.91 -0.64 6.68
N CYS A 293 12.70 -1.91 6.31
CA CYS A 293 11.49 -2.43 5.70
C CYS A 293 10.26 -2.46 6.62
N SER A 294 10.41 -2.19 7.92
CA SER A 294 9.28 -2.02 8.86
C SER A 294 8.80 -0.56 8.99
N LEU A 295 9.54 0.41 8.46
CA LEU A 295 9.20 1.85 8.51
C LEU A 295 8.23 2.23 7.39
N PRO A 296 7.38 3.26 7.55
CA PRO A 296 6.52 3.74 6.47
C PRO A 296 7.31 4.46 5.38
N ALA A 297 6.84 4.42 4.13
CA ALA A 297 7.39 5.24 3.04
C ALA A 297 7.23 6.74 3.37
N LEU A 298 8.35 7.48 3.47
CA LEU A 298 8.36 8.87 3.95
C LEU A 298 8.88 9.85 2.90
N GLN A 299 7.99 10.70 2.40
CA GLN A 299 8.31 11.73 1.40
C GLN A 299 9.23 12.84 1.94
N GLY A 300 9.06 13.25 3.21
CA GLY A 300 9.73 14.42 3.78
C GLY A 300 9.19 15.76 3.25
N PRO A 301 9.66 16.91 3.79
CA PRO A 301 9.08 18.23 3.52
C PRO A 301 9.69 18.95 2.29
N CYS A 302 10.81 18.46 1.76
CA CYS A 302 11.48 19.07 0.60
C CYS A 302 10.70 18.84 -0.72
N LYS A 303 11.06 19.62 -1.75
CA LYS A 303 10.39 19.63 -3.06
C LYS A 303 11.28 19.21 -4.23
N ALA A 304 12.39 18.53 -3.94
CA ALA A 304 13.26 17.92 -4.94
C ALA A 304 12.75 16.52 -5.28
N TYR A 305 11.59 16.47 -5.94
CA TYR A 305 10.82 15.25 -6.14
C TYR A 305 11.56 14.23 -7.01
N ALA A 306 11.82 13.05 -6.45
CA ALA A 306 12.42 11.90 -7.13
C ALA A 306 11.59 10.62 -6.90
N PRO A 307 11.44 9.74 -7.90
CA PRO A 307 10.86 8.42 -7.69
C PRO A 307 11.81 7.57 -6.84
N ARG A 308 11.24 6.86 -5.86
CA ARG A 308 11.95 5.94 -4.94
C ARG A 308 11.09 4.72 -4.67
N TRP A 309 11.68 3.69 -4.08
CA TRP A 309 11.00 2.46 -3.70
C TRP A 309 11.03 2.26 -2.19
N ALA A 310 9.94 1.72 -1.65
CA ALA A 310 9.79 1.38 -0.24
C ALA A 310 9.08 0.03 -0.11
N TYR A 311 9.49 -0.80 0.84
CA TYR A 311 8.82 -2.05 1.13
C TYR A 311 7.58 -1.81 2.00
N ASN A 312 6.43 -2.32 1.55
CA ASN A 312 5.18 -2.27 2.29
C ASN A 312 4.98 -3.60 3.03
N SER A 313 5.13 -3.57 4.35
CA SER A 313 4.97 -4.73 5.23
C SER A 313 3.54 -5.28 5.30
N GLN A 314 2.52 -4.51 4.89
CA GLN A 314 1.12 -4.95 4.85
C GLN A 314 0.81 -5.78 3.59
N THR A 315 1.53 -5.55 2.49
CA THR A 315 1.32 -6.23 1.21
C THR A 315 2.46 -7.19 0.83
N GLY A 316 3.59 -7.17 1.54
CA GLY A 316 4.76 -7.98 1.26
C GLY A 316 5.54 -7.58 0.01
N GLN A 317 5.40 -6.32 -0.44
CA GLN A 317 5.86 -5.87 -1.76
C GLN A 317 6.64 -4.56 -1.69
N CYS A 318 7.64 -4.42 -2.57
CA CYS A 318 8.27 -3.15 -2.86
C CYS A 318 7.36 -2.31 -3.77
N GLN A 319 7.00 -1.12 -3.30
CA GLN A 319 6.09 -0.18 -3.96
C GLN A 319 6.84 1.14 -4.22
N SER A 320 6.52 1.82 -5.32
CA SER A 320 7.12 3.10 -5.65
C SER A 320 6.41 4.26 -4.94
N PHE A 321 7.18 5.28 -4.55
CA PHE A 321 6.68 6.51 -3.93
C PHE A 321 7.51 7.72 -4.39
N VAL A 322 7.00 8.93 -4.12
CA VAL A 322 7.73 10.17 -4.39
C VAL A 322 8.49 10.60 -3.13
N TYR A 323 9.81 10.68 -3.21
CA TYR A 323 10.64 11.28 -2.17
C TYR A 323 10.89 12.75 -2.47
N GLY A 324 10.77 13.63 -1.47
CA GLY A 324 10.96 15.08 -1.58
C GLY A 324 12.42 15.54 -1.52
N GLY A 325 13.35 14.63 -1.21
CA GLY A 325 14.80 14.89 -1.24
C GLY A 325 15.46 15.24 0.10
N CYS A 326 14.71 15.36 1.19
CA CYS A 326 15.26 15.51 2.55
C CYS A 326 14.32 14.87 3.61
N GLU A 327 14.86 14.59 4.80
CA GLU A 327 14.13 14.11 5.99
C GLU A 327 13.23 12.88 5.74
N GLY A 328 13.66 12.01 4.83
CA GLY A 328 13.14 10.65 4.72
C GLY A 328 13.65 9.73 5.82
N ASN A 329 13.17 8.48 5.82
CA ASN A 329 13.71 7.40 6.64
C ASN A 329 14.38 6.33 5.76
N SER A 330 14.88 5.25 6.38
CA SER A 330 15.64 4.20 5.70
C SER A 330 14.85 3.37 4.68
N ASN A 331 13.50 3.41 4.68
CA ASN A 331 12.68 2.69 3.70
C ASN A 331 12.59 3.48 2.37
N ASN A 332 13.76 3.67 1.75
CA ASN A 332 13.96 4.61 0.64
C ASN A 332 15.09 4.11 -0.27
N PHE A 333 14.74 3.21 -1.17
CA PHE A 333 15.64 2.56 -2.12
C PHE A 333 15.58 3.25 -3.49
N GLU A 334 16.70 3.25 -4.21
CA GLU A 334 16.80 3.94 -5.52
C GLU A 334 16.17 3.14 -6.67
N SER A 335 16.10 1.81 -6.55
CA SER A 335 15.45 0.93 -7.52
C SER A 335 14.58 -0.12 -6.84
N ARG A 336 13.74 -0.79 -7.63
CA ARG A 336 12.87 -1.89 -7.17
C ARG A 336 13.69 -3.05 -6.66
N GLU A 337 14.72 -3.41 -7.42
CA GLU A 337 15.65 -4.51 -7.14
C GLU A 337 16.40 -4.23 -5.84
N ALA A 338 16.91 -3.01 -5.64
CA ALA A 338 17.56 -2.62 -4.40
C ALA A 338 16.65 -2.76 -3.16
N CYS A 339 15.33 -2.55 -3.33
CA CYS A 339 14.33 -2.81 -2.30
C CYS A 339 14.08 -4.32 -2.10
N GLU A 340 13.84 -5.08 -3.17
CA GLU A 340 13.56 -6.51 -3.13
C GLU A 340 14.76 -7.35 -2.67
N GLU A 341 15.98 -6.84 -2.83
CA GLU A 341 17.19 -7.46 -2.29
C GLU A 341 17.41 -7.18 -0.80
N SER A 342 16.96 -6.00 -0.34
CA SER A 342 17.11 -5.50 1.03
C SER A 342 16.02 -6.01 1.98
N CYS A 343 14.80 -6.20 1.48
CA CYS A 343 13.61 -6.45 2.29
C CYS A 343 13.14 -7.90 2.22
N PRO A 344 12.23 -8.34 3.11
CA PRO A 344 11.73 -9.72 3.13
C PRO A 344 10.68 -9.95 2.02
N PHE A 345 10.97 -9.45 0.82
CA PHE A 345 10.21 -9.75 -0.38
C PHE A 345 10.29 -11.26 -0.66
N PRO A 346 9.18 -11.94 -0.98
CA PRO A 346 9.20 -13.35 -1.31
C PRO A 346 9.92 -13.54 -2.64
N ARG A 347 11.25 -13.76 -2.59
CA ARG A 347 12.07 -14.28 -3.70
C ARG A 347 11.58 -15.69 -4.01
N GLY A 348 10.48 -15.78 -4.73
CA GLY A 348 9.81 -17.04 -4.98
C GLY A 348 10.72 -17.97 -5.76
N ASP A 349 10.96 -19.18 -5.24
CA ASP A 349 11.49 -20.32 -6.01
C ASP A 349 10.44 -20.84 -7.04
N GLN A 350 9.56 -19.94 -7.47
CA GLN A 350 8.78 -20.03 -8.67
C GLN A 350 9.72 -19.89 -9.86
N ARG A 351 10.34 -21.01 -10.24
CA ARG A 351 10.39 -21.36 -11.67
C ARG A 351 8.98 -21.12 -12.22
N CYS A 352 8.74 -19.97 -12.89
CA CYS A 352 7.39 -19.56 -13.32
C CYS A 352 6.70 -20.78 -13.90
N ARG A 353 5.56 -21.18 -13.32
CA ARG A 353 4.79 -22.35 -13.79
C ARG A 353 4.32 -22.01 -15.20
N ALA A 354 5.12 -22.43 -16.19
CA ALA A 354 5.06 -21.89 -17.55
C ALA A 354 3.61 -21.76 -17.99
N CYS A 355 3.21 -20.54 -18.41
CA CYS A 355 1.83 -20.17 -18.70
C CYS A 355 1.12 -21.30 -19.43
N LYS A 356 -0.17 -21.51 -19.16
CA LYS A 356 -0.93 -22.63 -19.75
C LYS A 356 -1.58 -22.30 -21.11
N PRO A 357 -0.90 -22.45 -22.28
CA PRO A 357 -1.58 -22.80 -23.50
C PRO A 357 -1.26 -24.27 -23.86
N ARG A 358 -2.01 -25.18 -23.24
CA ARG A 358 -2.25 -26.52 -23.81
C ARG A 358 -3.71 -26.76 -24.24
N GLN A 359 -4.51 -25.70 -24.31
CA GLN A 359 -5.45 -25.60 -25.43
C GLN A 359 -4.63 -25.68 -26.73
N LYS A 360 -5.11 -26.46 -27.70
CA LYS A 360 -4.37 -26.71 -28.94
C LYS A 360 -4.48 -25.45 -29.82
N LEU A 361 -3.47 -25.15 -30.62
CA LEU A 361 -3.45 -23.99 -31.53
C LEU A 361 -4.76 -23.80 -32.33
N VAL A 362 -5.41 -24.92 -32.70
CA VAL A 362 -6.72 -24.95 -33.38
C VAL A 362 -7.88 -24.58 -32.46
N THR A 363 -7.92 -25.07 -31.23
CA THR A 363 -9.03 -24.78 -30.30
C THR A 363 -8.99 -23.34 -29.82
N SER A 364 -7.81 -22.75 -29.61
CA SER A 364 -7.69 -21.30 -29.33
C SER A 364 -8.19 -20.47 -30.52
N PHE A 365 -7.72 -20.76 -31.74
CA PHE A 365 -8.17 -20.07 -32.98
C PHE A 365 -9.69 -20.10 -33.17
N CYS A 366 -10.35 -21.21 -32.81
CA CYS A 366 -11.80 -21.33 -32.93
C CYS A 366 -12.61 -20.65 -31.81
N ARG A 367 -11.99 -20.31 -30.67
CA ARG A 367 -12.64 -19.66 -29.51
C ARG A 367 -12.43 -18.15 -29.46
N SER A 368 -11.28 -17.66 -29.93
CA SER A 368 -10.96 -16.23 -29.99
C SER A 368 -11.76 -15.50 -31.09
N ASP A 369 -12.22 -14.28 -30.82
CA ASP A 369 -12.97 -13.44 -31.77
C ASP A 369 -12.08 -12.87 -32.89
N PHE A 370 -10.83 -12.56 -32.53
CA PHE A 370 -9.80 -12.09 -33.46
C PHE A 370 -8.54 -12.94 -33.35
N VAL A 371 -7.82 -13.07 -34.47
CA VAL A 371 -6.50 -13.67 -34.55
C VAL A 371 -5.66 -12.86 -35.52
N ILE A 372 -4.54 -12.33 -35.03
CA ILE A 372 -3.59 -11.53 -35.81
C ILE A 372 -2.18 -12.12 -35.74
N LEU A 373 -1.41 -11.83 -36.77
CA LEU A 373 0.04 -11.70 -36.71
C LEU A 373 0.37 -10.23 -36.54
N GLY A 374 1.26 -9.92 -35.60
CA GLY A 374 1.70 -8.54 -35.39
C GLY A 374 2.92 -8.44 -34.47
N ARG A 375 3.52 -7.26 -34.44
CA ARG A 375 4.70 -6.93 -33.63
C ARG A 375 4.33 -5.89 -32.58
N VAL A 376 4.67 -6.18 -31.33
CA VAL A 376 4.36 -5.32 -30.19
C VAL A 376 5.40 -4.19 -30.17
N SER A 377 4.94 -2.95 -30.39
CA SER A 377 5.80 -1.77 -30.40
C SER A 377 5.99 -1.18 -29.01
N GLU A 378 4.93 -1.18 -28.19
CA GLU A 378 4.93 -0.67 -26.82
C GLU A 378 4.11 -1.59 -25.92
N LEU A 379 4.50 -1.66 -24.65
CA LEU A 379 3.79 -2.37 -23.59
C LEU A 379 3.80 -1.49 -22.34
N THR A 380 2.63 -1.16 -21.82
CA THR A 380 2.44 -0.43 -20.56
C THR A 380 1.99 -1.44 -19.50
N GLU A 381 2.72 -1.47 -18.38
CA GLU A 381 2.41 -2.29 -17.21
C GLU A 381 1.58 -1.48 -16.22
N GLU A 382 0.40 -1.97 -15.85
CA GLU A 382 -0.53 -1.32 -14.91
C GLU A 382 -0.90 -2.31 -13.79
N PRO A 383 -1.39 -1.86 -12.62
CA PRO A 383 -1.78 -2.78 -11.54
C PRO A 383 -2.89 -3.75 -12.02
N ASP A 384 -2.64 -5.07 -11.90
CA ASP A 384 -3.51 -6.17 -12.35
C ASP A 384 -3.92 -6.13 -13.84
N SER A 385 -3.28 -5.31 -14.67
CA SER A 385 -3.72 -5.00 -16.04
C SER A 385 -2.58 -4.50 -16.92
N GLY A 386 -2.83 -4.33 -18.22
CA GLY A 386 -1.82 -3.81 -19.15
C GLY A 386 -2.38 -3.32 -20.46
N ARG A 387 -1.54 -2.62 -21.23
CA ARG A 387 -1.89 -2.12 -22.56
C ARG A 387 -0.73 -2.34 -23.54
N ALA A 388 -0.97 -3.13 -24.59
CA ALA A 388 -0.01 -3.37 -25.66
C ALA A 388 -0.43 -2.62 -26.93
N LEU A 389 0.50 -1.91 -27.57
CA LEU A 389 0.32 -1.40 -28.92
C LEU A 389 0.92 -2.41 -29.92
N VAL A 390 0.09 -2.90 -30.83
CA VAL A 390 0.43 -3.98 -31.75
C VAL A 390 0.32 -3.51 -33.19
N THR A 391 1.46 -3.38 -33.86
CA THR A 391 1.48 -3.20 -35.32
C THR A 391 1.01 -4.50 -35.99
N VAL A 392 -0.11 -4.44 -36.72
CA VAL A 392 -0.74 -5.63 -37.33
C VAL A 392 -0.09 -5.93 -38.68
N ASP A 393 0.54 -7.10 -38.79
CA ASP A 393 1.18 -7.58 -40.02
C ASP A 393 0.19 -8.35 -40.93
N GLU A 394 -0.69 -9.17 -40.33
CA GLU A 394 -1.73 -9.91 -41.06
C GLU A 394 -2.91 -10.28 -40.14
N VAL A 395 -4.14 -10.07 -40.63
CA VAL A 395 -5.38 -10.50 -39.96
C VAL A 395 -5.75 -11.91 -40.43
N LEU A 396 -5.71 -12.89 -39.53
CA LEU A 396 -6.05 -14.30 -39.79
C LEU A 396 -7.48 -14.67 -39.38
N LYS A 397 -8.05 -13.96 -38.39
CA LYS A 397 -9.46 -14.05 -37.99
C LYS A 397 -9.93 -12.69 -37.46
N ASP A 398 -11.15 -12.32 -37.81
CA ASP A 398 -11.81 -11.08 -37.40
C ASP A 398 -13.33 -11.29 -37.53
N GLU A 399 -14.01 -11.62 -36.43
CA GLU A 399 -15.47 -11.83 -36.38
C GLU A 399 -16.24 -10.63 -35.80
N LYS A 400 -15.58 -9.72 -35.07
CA LYS A 400 -16.25 -8.66 -34.28
C LYS A 400 -15.63 -7.25 -34.40
N MET A 401 -14.42 -7.09 -34.93
CA MET A 401 -13.65 -5.84 -34.77
C MET A 401 -13.51 -5.02 -36.06
N GLY A 402 -13.51 -5.65 -37.23
CA GLY A 402 -13.31 -4.94 -38.49
C GLY A 402 -11.86 -4.52 -38.71
N LEU A 403 -10.89 -5.28 -38.16
CA LEU A 403 -9.44 -5.07 -38.25
C LEU A 403 -8.93 -4.82 -39.68
N LYS A 404 -9.65 -5.30 -40.70
CA LYS A 404 -9.36 -5.05 -42.12
C LYS A 404 -9.43 -3.57 -42.52
N PHE A 405 -10.02 -2.71 -41.70
CA PHE A 405 -10.14 -1.27 -41.91
C PHE A 405 -9.15 -0.43 -41.08
N LEU A 406 -8.33 -1.05 -40.20
CA LEU A 406 -7.42 -0.36 -39.27
C LEU A 406 -6.24 0.37 -39.96
N GLY A 407 -6.05 0.18 -41.26
CA GLY A 407 -5.12 0.95 -42.08
C GLY A 407 -3.65 0.72 -41.74
N ARG A 408 -3.04 1.68 -41.02
CA ARG A 408 -1.63 1.64 -40.57
C ARG A 408 -1.48 1.96 -39.07
N GLU A 409 -2.58 2.14 -38.36
CA GLU A 409 -2.54 2.47 -36.94
C GLU A 409 -2.27 1.20 -36.11
N PRO A 410 -1.51 1.30 -34.99
CA PRO A 410 -1.30 0.16 -34.12
C PRO A 410 -2.62 -0.21 -33.43
N LEU A 411 -2.91 -1.51 -33.34
CA LEU A 411 -4.02 -2.01 -32.55
C LEU A 411 -3.69 -1.89 -31.07
N GLU A 412 -4.52 -1.18 -30.32
CA GLU A 412 -4.48 -1.18 -28.87
C GLU A 412 -5.13 -2.46 -28.33
N VAL A 413 -4.38 -3.21 -27.51
CA VAL A 413 -4.82 -4.48 -26.92
C VAL A 413 -4.68 -4.39 -25.41
N THR A 414 -5.80 -4.49 -24.69
CA THR A 414 -5.82 -4.50 -23.22
C THR A 414 -5.54 -5.91 -22.69
N LEU A 415 -4.66 -6.03 -21.70
CA LEU A 415 -4.43 -7.26 -20.95
C LEU A 415 -5.14 -7.16 -19.59
N LEU A 416 -5.83 -8.21 -19.18
CA LEU A 416 -6.65 -8.25 -17.97
C LEU A 416 -6.16 -9.33 -16.99
N HIS A 417 -6.09 -9.00 -15.70
CA HIS A 417 -5.65 -9.87 -14.61
C HIS A 417 -4.22 -10.39 -14.80
N VAL A 418 -3.28 -9.47 -15.08
CA VAL A 418 -1.87 -9.79 -15.36
C VAL A 418 -1.02 -9.69 -14.10
N ASP A 419 -0.47 -10.83 -13.68
CA ASP A 419 0.65 -10.89 -12.76
C ASP A 419 1.96 -10.62 -13.50
N TRP A 420 2.47 -9.40 -13.37
CA TRP A 420 3.74 -8.97 -14.00
C TRP A 420 4.98 -9.70 -13.47
N THR A 421 4.89 -10.50 -12.41
CA THR A 421 6.02 -11.35 -11.96
C THR A 421 6.19 -12.61 -12.82
N CYS A 422 5.10 -13.11 -13.42
CA CYS A 422 5.11 -14.21 -14.40
C CYS A 422 4.02 -13.95 -15.47
N PRO A 423 4.20 -12.96 -16.38
CA PRO A 423 3.13 -12.46 -17.24
C PRO A 423 2.54 -13.54 -18.16
N CYS A 424 1.24 -13.77 -17.99
CA CYS A 424 0.43 -14.70 -18.80
C CYS A 424 -0.80 -13.95 -19.35
N PRO A 425 -1.01 -13.91 -20.68
CA PRO A 425 -0.12 -14.43 -21.73
C PRO A 425 1.19 -13.63 -21.82
N ASN A 426 2.29 -14.31 -22.16
CA ASN A 426 3.59 -13.65 -22.30
C ASN A 426 3.63 -12.85 -23.60
N VAL A 427 3.47 -11.53 -23.46
CA VAL A 427 3.52 -10.53 -24.53
C VAL A 427 4.87 -9.80 -24.43
N THR A 428 5.75 -10.00 -25.41
CA THR A 428 7.08 -9.37 -25.45
C THR A 428 7.14 -8.28 -26.51
N VAL A 429 7.61 -7.09 -26.13
CA VAL A 429 8.00 -6.02 -27.08
C VAL A 429 9.15 -6.54 -27.97
N GLY A 430 9.10 -6.26 -29.28
CA GLY A 430 10.21 -6.57 -30.18
C GLY A 430 9.81 -6.87 -31.63
N GLU A 431 10.84 -7.03 -32.48
CA GLU A 431 10.69 -7.19 -33.93
C GLU A 431 10.14 -8.56 -34.38
N THR A 432 10.05 -9.56 -33.49
CA THR A 432 9.58 -10.90 -33.87
C THR A 432 8.05 -10.96 -33.86
N PRO A 433 7.38 -11.23 -35.01
CA PRO A 433 5.93 -11.23 -35.04
C PRO A 433 5.34 -12.36 -34.17
N LEU A 434 4.39 -12.00 -33.32
CA LEU A 434 3.64 -12.89 -32.45
C LEU A 434 2.33 -13.30 -33.14
N ILE A 435 1.86 -14.51 -32.88
CA ILE A 435 0.46 -14.88 -33.12
C ILE A 435 -0.30 -14.50 -31.86
N ILE A 436 -1.27 -13.62 -31.97
CA ILE A 436 -2.12 -13.13 -30.88
C ILE A 436 -3.56 -13.55 -31.18
N MET A 437 -4.22 -14.19 -30.21
CA MET A 437 -5.62 -14.62 -30.28
C MET A 437 -6.35 -14.15 -29.01
N GLY A 438 -7.37 -13.32 -29.15
CA GLY A 438 -8.09 -12.69 -28.04
C GLY A 438 -9.59 -12.56 -28.27
N GLU A 439 -10.25 -11.86 -27.35
CA GLU A 439 -11.69 -11.58 -27.39
C GLU A 439 -11.96 -10.11 -27.69
N VAL A 440 -13.15 -9.80 -28.20
CA VAL A 440 -13.62 -8.42 -28.43
C VAL A 440 -14.83 -8.15 -27.55
N ASP A 441 -14.70 -7.17 -26.68
CA ASP A 441 -15.75 -6.66 -25.80
C ASP A 441 -15.77 -5.13 -25.84
N GLY A 442 -16.96 -4.52 -25.84
CA GLY A 442 -17.14 -3.08 -26.04
C GLY A 442 -16.57 -2.51 -27.36
N GLY A 443 -16.07 -3.35 -28.27
CA GLY A 443 -15.30 -2.95 -29.47
C GLY A 443 -13.78 -2.88 -29.26
N MET A 444 -13.28 -3.18 -28.05
CA MET A 444 -11.85 -3.17 -27.70
C MET A 444 -11.24 -4.58 -27.82
N ALA A 445 -9.94 -4.67 -28.13
CA ALA A 445 -9.24 -5.94 -28.20
C ALA A 445 -8.72 -6.32 -26.81
N MET A 446 -9.03 -7.53 -26.35
CA MET A 446 -8.67 -7.97 -25.00
C MET A 446 -7.95 -9.33 -24.98
N LEU A 447 -7.00 -9.44 -24.05
CA LEU A 447 -6.30 -10.67 -23.69
C LEU A 447 -6.54 -10.99 -22.20
N ARG A 448 -7.12 -12.17 -21.94
CA ARG A 448 -7.22 -12.77 -20.60
C ARG A 448 -6.06 -13.75 -20.36
N PRO A 449 -5.80 -14.21 -19.12
CA PRO A 449 -4.62 -15.04 -18.81
C PRO A 449 -4.57 -16.41 -19.51
N ASP A 450 -5.68 -16.89 -20.09
CA ASP A 450 -5.78 -18.11 -20.90
C ASP A 450 -5.78 -17.87 -22.42
N SER A 451 -5.72 -16.60 -22.86
CA SER A 451 -5.63 -16.20 -24.27
C SER A 451 -4.32 -16.66 -24.90
N PHE A 452 -4.33 -16.92 -26.22
CA PHE A 452 -3.14 -17.45 -26.89
C PHE A 452 -2.27 -16.32 -27.42
N VAL A 453 -1.08 -16.16 -26.85
CA VAL A 453 0.02 -15.42 -27.47
C VAL A 453 1.23 -16.34 -27.60
N GLY A 454 1.97 -16.20 -28.70
CA GLY A 454 3.32 -16.76 -28.80
C GLY A 454 3.94 -16.57 -30.18
N ALA A 455 5.26 -16.69 -30.24
CA ALA A 455 6.06 -16.48 -31.45
C ALA A 455 5.46 -17.15 -32.70
N SER A 456 5.36 -16.39 -33.79
CA SER A 456 4.95 -16.94 -35.08
C SER A 456 6.00 -17.91 -35.62
N SER A 457 5.56 -18.79 -36.52
CA SER A 457 6.46 -19.57 -37.37
C SER A 457 5.71 -20.04 -38.60
N SER A 458 6.43 -20.25 -39.70
CA SER A 458 5.86 -20.72 -40.98
C SER A 458 4.97 -21.96 -40.80
N ARG A 459 5.37 -22.90 -39.93
CA ARG A 459 4.59 -24.10 -39.56
C ARG A 459 3.31 -23.79 -38.78
N ARG A 460 3.34 -22.83 -37.84
CA ARG A 460 2.14 -22.39 -37.09
C ARG A 460 1.17 -21.65 -38.01
N VAL A 461 1.67 -20.66 -38.76
CA VAL A 461 0.86 -19.82 -39.66
C VAL A 461 0.22 -20.65 -40.79
N ARG A 462 0.98 -21.55 -41.43
CA ARG A 462 0.42 -22.47 -42.45
C ARG A 462 -0.71 -23.33 -41.88
N LYS A 463 -0.59 -23.80 -40.63
CA LYS A 463 -1.65 -24.58 -39.96
C LYS A 463 -2.90 -23.74 -39.66
N LEU A 464 -2.75 -22.47 -39.30
CA LEU A 464 -3.91 -21.56 -39.12
C LEU A 464 -4.63 -21.29 -40.44
N ARG A 465 -3.89 -21.02 -41.53
CA ARG A 465 -4.48 -20.90 -42.88
C ARG A 465 -5.21 -22.18 -43.30
N GLU A 466 -4.69 -23.36 -42.96
CA GLU A 466 -5.35 -24.64 -43.22
C GLU A 466 -6.66 -24.81 -42.43
N VAL A 467 -6.66 -24.49 -41.13
CA VAL A 467 -7.87 -24.51 -40.26
C VAL A 467 -8.96 -23.60 -40.81
N MET A 468 -8.59 -22.39 -41.25
CA MET A 468 -9.49 -21.42 -41.85
C MET A 468 -10.06 -21.92 -43.19
N HIS A 469 -9.20 -22.38 -44.11
CA HIS A 469 -9.63 -22.89 -45.42
C HIS A 469 -10.51 -24.15 -45.31
N LYS A 470 -10.23 -25.04 -44.34
CA LYS A 470 -11.01 -26.25 -44.12
C LYS A 470 -12.23 -26.05 -43.22
N LYS A 471 -12.60 -24.82 -42.86
CA LYS A 471 -13.71 -24.49 -41.95
C LYS A 471 -13.71 -25.33 -40.67
N THR A 472 -12.53 -25.67 -40.14
CA THR A 472 -12.41 -26.69 -39.11
C THR A 472 -13.08 -26.29 -37.78
N CYS A 473 -13.29 -24.98 -37.57
CA CYS A 473 -14.05 -24.48 -36.42
C CYS A 473 -15.56 -24.76 -36.51
N ASP A 474 -16.13 -24.78 -37.71
CA ASP A 474 -17.57 -25.07 -37.91
C ASP A 474 -17.82 -26.55 -37.58
N VAL A 475 -17.00 -27.44 -38.13
CA VAL A 475 -17.01 -28.89 -37.83
C VAL A 475 -16.76 -29.17 -36.34
N LEU A 476 -15.90 -28.39 -35.68
CA LEU A 476 -15.66 -28.53 -34.23
C LEU A 476 -16.82 -28.02 -33.36
N LYS A 477 -17.64 -27.07 -33.83
CA LYS A 477 -18.88 -26.67 -33.14
C LYS A 477 -19.91 -27.80 -33.22
N GLU A 478 -20.14 -28.35 -34.40
CA GLU A 478 -21.04 -29.50 -34.61
C GLU A 478 -20.67 -30.72 -33.74
N PHE A 479 -19.37 -31.04 -33.64
CA PHE A 479 -18.89 -32.18 -32.84
C PHE A 479 -18.90 -31.97 -31.31
N LEU A 480 -19.07 -30.74 -30.82
CA LEU A 480 -19.00 -30.44 -29.37
C LEU A 480 -20.33 -30.01 -28.75
N GLY A 481 -21.40 -29.85 -29.54
CA GLY A 481 -22.75 -29.60 -29.03
C GLY A 481 -22.92 -28.27 -28.26
N LEU A 482 -22.02 -27.31 -28.47
CA LEU A 482 -22.11 -25.96 -27.90
C LEU A 482 -22.84 -25.06 -28.90
N HIS A 483 -24.08 -24.72 -28.54
CA HIS A 483 -25.05 -24.05 -29.39
C HIS A 483 -25.31 -22.60 -28.98
#